data_AF-A0A7C3XSW3-F1
#
_entry.id   AF-A0A7C3XSW3-F1
#
_cell.length_a   1.000
_cell.length_b   1.000
_cell.length_c   1.000
_cell.angle_alpha   90.00
_cell.angle_beta   90.00
_cell.angle_gamma   90.00
#
_symmetry.space_group_name_H-M   'P 1'
#
loop_
_entity.id
_entity.type
_entity.pdbx_description
1 polymer ?
#
loop_
_entity_poly.entity_id
_entity_poly.type
_entity_poly.pdbx_seq_one_letter_code
_entity_poly.pdbx_strand_id
1 'polypeptide(L)'
;MPFKMREVYYFLNPGEENTDLVVEAVTKYIERSEIRDVVVASTSGATALKFARALKDEARIICVSESPFRREWGNEYPCLDPKIKEELERLGVIVLDKVPYVLHGSLYETSKYSFPTPETVFKETLYAFGQGMKVAVEVVLSAVDCGVLEPFKDVIGVGGSGVGADTAIVVRSTYPGTVFSKEKEKRLEIREIIAMPLQKKWWD
;
A
#
# COMPACT_ATOMS: atom_id res chain seq x y z
N MET A 1 -13.73 11.10 -28.22
CA MET A 1 -12.83 10.24 -27.41
C MET A 1 -13.28 10.35 -25.96
N PRO A 2 -13.61 9.26 -25.27
CA PRO A 2 -13.90 9.34 -23.84
C PRO A 2 -12.59 9.60 -23.09
N PHE A 3 -12.58 10.64 -22.25
CA PHE A 3 -11.51 10.92 -21.30
C PHE A 3 -12.15 11.14 -19.92
N LYS A 4 -11.37 10.93 -18.86
CA LYS A 4 -11.81 11.11 -17.46
C LYS A 4 -10.93 12.17 -16.83
N MET A 5 -11.55 13.16 -16.17
CA MET A 5 -10.83 14.17 -15.39
C MET A 5 -11.00 13.87 -13.89
N ARG A 6 -9.90 13.98 -13.15
CA ARG A 6 -9.84 13.79 -11.70
C ARG A 6 -8.93 14.84 -11.06
N GLU A 7 -9.26 15.19 -9.82
CA GLU A 7 -8.37 15.96 -8.94
C GLU A 7 -7.29 15.00 -8.41
N VAL A 8 -6.05 15.47 -8.32
CA VAL A 8 -4.90 14.70 -7.83
C VAL A 8 -4.08 15.59 -6.89
N TYR A 9 -3.65 15.03 -5.76
CA TYR A 9 -2.90 15.76 -4.74
C TYR A 9 -1.41 15.49 -4.95
N TYR A 10 -0.66 16.53 -5.32
CA TYR A 10 0.78 16.45 -5.46
C TYR A 10 1.47 17.18 -4.32
N PHE A 11 2.13 16.42 -3.44
CA PHE A 11 2.88 16.98 -2.33
C PHE A 11 4.28 17.40 -2.78
N LEU A 12 4.83 18.48 -2.23
CA LEU A 12 6.19 18.88 -2.58
C LEU A 12 7.22 17.85 -2.12
N ASN A 13 7.06 17.36 -0.89
CA ASN A 13 7.99 16.45 -0.22
C ASN A 13 7.29 15.16 0.23
N PRO A 14 8.00 14.03 0.30
CA PRO A 14 7.49 12.78 0.86
C PRO A 14 7.53 12.79 2.39
N GLY A 15 6.62 12.04 3.05
CA GLY A 15 6.64 11.91 4.51
C GLY A 15 5.28 11.93 5.20
N GLU A 16 5.33 11.74 6.52
CA GLU A 16 4.18 11.59 7.42
C GLU A 16 3.26 12.81 7.43
N GLU A 17 3.81 14.01 7.22
CA GLU A 17 3.08 15.27 7.21
C GLU A 17 1.93 15.29 6.18
N ASN A 18 2.01 14.44 5.16
CA ASN A 18 1.00 14.34 4.10
C ASN A 18 -0.19 13.45 4.48
N THR A 19 -0.10 12.68 5.58
CA THR A 19 -1.05 11.61 5.90
C THR A 19 -2.50 12.10 5.90
N ASP A 20 -2.77 13.24 6.55
CA ASP A 20 -4.15 13.75 6.66
C ASP A 20 -4.70 14.21 5.30
N LEU A 21 -3.84 14.78 4.45
CA LEU A 21 -4.22 15.16 3.08
C LEU A 21 -4.40 13.93 2.17
N VAL A 22 -3.66 12.84 2.38
CA VAL A 22 -3.89 11.58 1.67
C VAL A 22 -5.24 10.98 2.08
N VAL A 23 -5.58 11.00 3.37
CA VAL A 23 -6.91 10.58 3.86
C VAL A 23 -8.00 11.42 3.19
N GLU A 24 -7.86 12.74 3.18
CA GLU A 24 -8.81 13.65 2.52
C GLU A 24 -8.96 13.35 1.02
N ALA A 25 -7.84 13.18 0.30
CA ALA A 25 -7.85 12.90 -1.13
C ALA A 25 -8.56 11.58 -1.45
N VAL A 26 -8.35 10.54 -0.64
CA VAL A 26 -9.02 9.24 -0.79
C VAL A 26 -10.51 9.34 -0.44
N THR A 27 -10.90 10.07 0.60
CA THR A 27 -12.32 10.31 0.93
C THR A 27 -13.04 10.98 -0.24
N LYS A 28 -12.50 12.09 -0.76
CA LYS A 28 -13.05 12.78 -1.94
C LYS A 28 -13.12 11.89 -3.18
N TYR A 29 -12.16 10.96 -3.31
CA TYR A 29 -12.15 10.00 -4.40
C TYR A 29 -13.31 8.98 -4.28
N ILE A 30 -13.50 8.41 -3.09
CA ILE A 30 -14.53 7.41 -2.80
C ILE A 30 -15.94 7.97 -3.00
N GLU A 31 -16.19 9.22 -2.59
CA GLU A 31 -17.46 9.93 -2.81
C GLU A 31 -17.89 9.95 -4.29
N ARG A 32 -16.93 9.88 -5.23
CA ARG A 32 -17.14 10.02 -6.68
C ARG A 32 -16.77 8.76 -7.45
N SER A 33 -16.64 7.64 -6.75
CA SER A 33 -16.21 6.34 -7.29
C SER A 33 -17.09 5.23 -6.75
N GLU A 34 -17.07 4.07 -7.41
CA GLU A 34 -17.70 2.83 -6.93
C GLU A 34 -16.71 1.91 -6.20
N ILE A 35 -15.42 2.29 -6.14
CA ILE A 35 -14.38 1.51 -5.45
C ILE A 35 -14.55 1.65 -3.94
N ARG A 36 -14.60 0.52 -3.24
CA ARG A 36 -14.90 0.45 -1.80
C ARG A 36 -13.87 -0.33 -0.98
N ASP A 37 -12.87 -0.93 -1.64
CA ASP A 37 -11.76 -1.61 -0.98
C ASP A 37 -10.55 -0.68 -0.90
N VAL A 38 -10.07 -0.42 0.33
CA VAL A 38 -8.91 0.42 0.59
C VAL A 38 -7.89 -0.37 1.42
N VAL A 39 -6.72 -0.61 0.84
CA VAL A 39 -5.62 -1.33 1.48
C VAL A 39 -4.57 -0.34 1.95
N VAL A 40 -4.32 -0.29 3.25
CA VAL A 40 -3.50 0.73 3.89
C VAL A 40 -2.29 0.10 4.57
N ALA A 41 -1.10 0.51 4.14
CA ALA A 41 0.13 0.23 4.87
C ALA A 41 0.14 0.99 6.20
N SER A 42 0.31 0.29 7.32
CA SER A 42 0.26 0.90 8.65
C SER A 42 1.04 0.08 9.68
N THR A 43 2.29 0.48 9.91
CA THR A 43 3.22 -0.19 10.85
C THR A 43 2.67 -0.23 12.27
N SER A 44 2.38 0.92 12.88
CA SER A 44 1.86 1.04 14.25
C SER A 44 0.34 0.94 14.34
N GLY A 45 -0.36 0.93 13.20
CA GLY A 45 -1.83 0.99 13.13
C GLY A 45 -2.40 2.40 13.02
N ALA A 46 -1.63 3.44 13.35
CA ALA A 46 -2.13 4.82 13.41
C ALA A 46 -2.69 5.35 12.07
N THR A 47 -2.02 5.07 10.95
CA THR A 47 -2.48 5.47 9.61
C THR A 47 -3.80 4.80 9.26
N ALA A 48 -3.89 3.47 9.41
CA ALA A 48 -5.13 2.73 9.17
C ALA A 48 -6.29 3.21 10.04
N LEU A 49 -6.01 3.62 11.29
CA LEU A 49 -7.03 4.14 12.19
C LEU A 49 -7.62 5.47 11.71
N LYS A 50 -6.80 6.35 11.13
CA LYS A 50 -7.28 7.59 10.49
C LYS A 50 -8.22 7.27 9.33
N PHE A 51 -7.83 6.34 8.45
CA PHE A 51 -8.69 5.89 7.34
C PHE A 51 -10.00 5.25 7.83
N ALA A 52 -9.93 4.35 8.82
CA ALA A 52 -11.11 3.67 9.36
C ALA A 52 -12.13 4.63 9.95
N ARG A 53 -11.67 5.70 10.61
CA ARG A 53 -12.55 6.75 11.13
C ARG A 53 -13.12 7.64 10.03
N ALA A 54 -12.29 8.02 9.05
CA ALA A 54 -12.68 8.92 7.97
C ALA A 54 -13.62 8.29 6.93
N LEU A 55 -13.51 6.97 6.72
CA LEU A 55 -14.28 6.22 5.72
C LEU A 55 -15.26 5.23 6.37
N LYS A 56 -15.64 5.51 7.61
CA LYS A 56 -16.53 4.64 8.38
C LYS A 56 -17.83 4.43 7.62
N ASP A 57 -18.25 3.18 7.47
CA ASP A 57 -19.46 2.76 6.74
C ASP A 57 -19.43 3.06 5.22
N GLU A 58 -18.39 3.74 4.71
CA GLU A 58 -18.21 4.09 3.30
C GLU A 58 -17.26 3.15 2.55
N ALA A 59 -16.29 2.55 3.23
CA ALA A 59 -15.31 1.64 2.61
C ALA A 59 -14.87 0.52 3.54
N ARG A 60 -14.50 -0.62 2.95
CA ARG A 60 -13.83 -1.71 3.65
C ARG A 60 -12.33 -1.41 3.71
N ILE A 61 -11.80 -1.31 4.92
CA ILE A 61 -10.37 -1.05 5.15
C ILE A 61 -9.64 -2.36 5.46
N ILE A 62 -8.51 -2.56 4.78
CA ILE A 62 -7.56 -3.64 5.03
C ILE A 62 -6.26 -3.00 5.50
N CYS A 63 -5.92 -3.18 6.77
CA CYS A 63 -4.67 -2.69 7.36
C CYS A 63 -3.58 -3.75 7.16
N VAL A 64 -2.49 -3.40 6.48
CA VAL A 64 -1.31 -4.26 6.35
C VAL A 64 -0.19 -3.68 7.20
N SER A 65 0.20 -4.42 8.24
CA SER A 65 1.33 -4.07 9.11
C SER A 65 2.60 -4.84 8.69
N GLU A 66 3.66 -4.71 9.46
CA GLU A 66 5.00 -5.18 9.12
C GLU A 66 5.16 -6.70 9.27
N SER A 67 6.07 -7.27 8.48
CA SER A 67 6.52 -8.65 8.60
C SER A 67 7.47 -8.83 9.79
N PRO A 68 7.54 -10.03 10.43
CA PRO A 68 8.60 -10.37 11.36
C PRO A 68 10.02 -10.13 10.83
N PHE A 69 10.20 -10.18 9.50
CA PHE A 69 11.47 -9.96 8.82
C PHE A 69 12.07 -8.58 9.09
N ARG A 70 11.25 -7.58 9.48
CA ARG A 70 11.72 -6.24 9.85
C ARG A 70 12.76 -6.22 10.98
N ARG A 71 12.82 -7.28 11.80
CA ARG A 71 13.85 -7.47 12.84
C ARG A 71 15.27 -7.54 12.26
N GLU A 72 15.43 -8.03 11.02
CA GLU A 72 16.72 -8.03 10.31
C GLU A 72 17.21 -6.60 10.00
N TRP A 73 16.31 -5.62 10.03
CA TRP A 73 16.62 -4.19 9.91
C TRP A 73 16.68 -3.48 11.27
N GLY A 74 16.81 -4.23 12.38
CA GLY A 74 16.98 -3.68 13.73
C GLY A 74 15.70 -3.09 14.35
N ASN A 75 14.53 -3.40 13.81
CA ASN A 75 13.25 -2.93 14.34
C ASN A 75 12.63 -3.92 15.33
N GLU A 76 11.78 -3.42 16.22
CA GLU A 76 10.94 -4.26 17.08
C GLU A 76 9.81 -4.94 16.29
N TYR A 77 9.35 -6.10 16.79
CA TYR A 77 8.19 -6.81 16.25
C TYR A 77 7.46 -7.56 17.38
N PRO A 78 6.11 -7.56 17.44
CA PRO A 78 5.19 -6.89 16.50
C PRO A 78 5.23 -5.37 16.63
N CYS A 79 5.12 -4.66 15.49
CA CYS A 79 5.13 -3.19 15.48
C CYS A 79 3.76 -2.57 15.76
N LEU A 80 2.69 -3.33 15.51
CA LEU A 80 1.31 -2.88 15.69
C LEU A 80 0.98 -2.80 17.19
N ASP A 81 0.52 -1.62 17.64
CA ASP A 81 0.11 -1.43 19.02
C ASP A 81 -1.15 -2.29 19.31
N PRO A 82 -1.15 -3.15 20.36
CA PRO A 82 -2.28 -4.03 20.66
C PRO A 82 -3.61 -3.29 20.92
N LYS A 83 -3.58 -2.10 21.51
CA LYS A 83 -4.79 -1.29 21.75
C LYS A 83 -5.31 -0.68 20.45
N ILE A 84 -4.41 -0.23 19.58
CA ILE A 84 -4.79 0.25 18.25
C ILE A 84 -5.37 -0.89 17.42
N LYS A 85 -4.78 -2.10 17.51
CA LYS A 85 -5.32 -3.29 16.85
C LYS A 85 -6.77 -3.58 17.29
N GLU A 86 -7.02 -3.61 18.58
CA GLU A 86 -8.37 -3.85 19.12
C GLU A 86 -9.35 -2.77 18.63
N GLU A 87 -8.92 -1.50 18.57
CA GLU A 87 -9.76 -0.43 18.04
C GLU A 87 -10.04 -0.59 16.53
N LEU A 88 -9.04 -0.94 15.74
CA LEU A 88 -9.19 -1.23 14.30
C LEU A 88 -10.19 -2.36 14.07
N GLU A 89 -10.05 -3.47 14.80
CA GLU A 89 -10.96 -4.62 14.72
C GLU A 89 -12.39 -4.23 15.13
N ARG A 90 -12.56 -3.41 16.17
CA ARG A 90 -13.87 -2.85 16.57
C ARG A 90 -14.49 -1.95 15.51
N LEU A 91 -13.69 -1.27 14.69
CA LEU A 91 -14.15 -0.47 13.55
C LEU A 91 -14.38 -1.32 12.29
N GLY A 92 -14.23 -2.65 12.36
CA GLY A 92 -14.45 -3.56 11.24
C GLY A 92 -13.29 -3.62 10.25
N VAL A 93 -12.11 -3.11 10.61
CA VAL A 93 -10.90 -3.18 9.79
C VAL A 93 -10.36 -4.61 9.80
N ILE A 94 -10.00 -5.12 8.63
CA ILE A 94 -9.28 -6.39 8.52
C ILE A 94 -7.78 -6.12 8.73
N VAL A 95 -7.19 -6.73 9.75
CA VAL A 95 -5.79 -6.51 10.12
C VAL A 95 -4.92 -7.68 9.66
N LEU A 96 -3.92 -7.38 8.83
CA LEU A 96 -2.87 -8.28 8.35
C LEU A 96 -1.54 -7.90 9.01
N ASP A 97 -1.24 -8.48 10.18
CA ASP A 97 -0.05 -8.16 11.01
C ASP A 97 0.96 -9.30 11.11
N LYS A 98 0.78 -10.36 10.31
CA LYS A 98 1.62 -11.57 10.30
C LYS A 98 1.84 -12.07 8.86
N VAL A 99 2.12 -11.13 7.95
CA VAL A 99 2.25 -11.42 6.52
C VAL A 99 3.68 -11.14 6.05
N PRO A 100 4.26 -11.98 5.16
CA PRO A 100 5.58 -11.71 4.61
C PRO A 100 5.54 -10.50 3.65
N TYR A 101 6.68 -9.84 3.45
CA TYR A 101 6.82 -8.84 2.40
C TYR A 101 6.83 -9.52 1.03
N VAL A 102 6.00 -9.05 0.11
CA VAL A 102 5.95 -9.58 -1.26
C VAL A 102 7.16 -9.10 -2.08
N LEU A 103 7.65 -7.89 -1.82
CA LEU A 103 8.77 -7.27 -2.55
C LEU A 103 10.10 -7.26 -1.77
N HIS A 104 10.14 -7.94 -0.62
CA HIS A 104 11.35 -8.24 0.17
C HIS A 104 11.35 -9.71 0.65
N GLY A 105 11.04 -10.63 -0.27
CA GLY A 105 10.84 -12.06 0.01
C GLY A 105 11.87 -12.99 -0.60
N SER A 106 13.00 -12.48 -1.11
CA SER A 106 13.99 -13.32 -1.79
C SER A 106 14.88 -14.10 -0.83
N LEU A 107 15.28 -15.32 -1.21
CA LEU A 107 16.37 -16.06 -0.55
C LEU A 107 17.70 -15.29 -0.56
N TYR A 108 17.84 -14.30 -1.45
CA TYR A 108 19.05 -13.48 -1.59
C TYR A 108 19.01 -12.15 -0.82
N GLU A 109 17.91 -11.82 -0.12
CA GLU A 109 17.70 -10.49 0.50
C GLU A 109 18.83 -10.08 1.46
N THR A 110 19.34 -11.02 2.27
CA THR A 110 20.48 -10.82 3.19
C THR A 110 21.65 -11.75 2.86
N SER A 111 21.69 -12.28 1.64
CA SER A 111 22.75 -13.18 1.21
C SER A 111 24.07 -12.44 1.00
N LYS A 112 25.19 -13.15 1.20
CA LYS A 112 26.53 -12.68 0.78
C LYS A 112 26.66 -12.54 -0.75
N TYR A 113 25.73 -13.12 -1.50
CA TYR A 113 25.66 -13.02 -2.95
C TYR A 113 24.56 -12.05 -3.34
N SER A 114 24.89 -11.03 -4.15
CA SER A 114 23.95 -10.06 -4.67
C SER A 114 23.58 -10.40 -6.11
N PHE A 115 22.30 -10.66 -6.35
CA PHE A 115 21.74 -10.88 -7.68
C PHE A 115 20.46 -10.07 -7.84
N PRO A 116 20.20 -9.50 -9.04
CA PRO A 116 18.91 -8.90 -9.31
C PRO A 116 17.83 -9.98 -9.30
N THR A 117 16.87 -9.88 -8.38
CA THR A 117 15.69 -10.75 -8.35
C THR A 117 14.54 -10.06 -9.08
N PRO A 118 13.55 -10.82 -9.61
CA PRO A 118 12.35 -10.22 -10.20
C PRO A 118 11.67 -9.20 -9.27
N GLU A 119 11.58 -9.51 -7.98
CA GLU A 119 11.01 -8.66 -6.95
C GLU A 119 11.82 -7.37 -6.76
N THR A 120 13.15 -7.48 -6.73
CA THR A 120 14.04 -6.31 -6.58
C THR A 120 13.96 -5.40 -7.79
N VAL A 121 14.00 -5.95 -9.01
CA VAL A 121 13.86 -5.14 -10.25
C VAL A 121 12.50 -4.44 -10.29
N PHE A 122 11.42 -5.14 -9.91
CA PHE A 122 10.10 -4.54 -9.88
C PHE A 122 9.96 -3.45 -8.82
N LYS A 123 10.46 -3.71 -7.60
CA LYS A 123 10.57 -2.74 -6.50
C LYS A 123 11.29 -1.46 -6.93
N GLU A 124 12.49 -1.60 -7.51
CA GLU A 124 13.29 -0.45 -7.98
C GLU A 124 12.58 0.33 -9.08
N THR A 125 11.84 -0.35 -9.96
CA THR A 125 11.01 0.31 -10.99
C THR A 125 9.90 1.15 -10.36
N LEU A 126 9.22 0.63 -9.33
CA LEU A 126 8.18 1.38 -8.62
C LEU A 126 8.74 2.57 -7.83
N TYR A 127 9.98 2.49 -7.33
CA TYR A 127 10.64 3.61 -6.65
C TYR A 127 10.87 4.83 -7.54
N ALA A 128 10.81 4.70 -8.87
CA ALA A 128 10.73 5.88 -9.76
C ALA A 128 9.55 6.81 -9.42
N PHE A 129 8.48 6.28 -8.81
CA PHE A 129 7.33 7.02 -8.29
C PHE A 129 7.38 7.23 -6.77
N GLY A 130 8.43 6.77 -6.09
CA GLY A 130 8.65 6.92 -4.65
C GLY A 130 8.40 5.66 -3.84
N GLN A 131 8.84 5.70 -2.57
CA GLN A 131 8.66 4.61 -1.61
C GLN A 131 7.17 4.28 -1.43
N GLY A 132 6.33 5.32 -1.26
CA GLY A 132 4.89 5.16 -1.10
C GLY A 132 4.20 4.45 -2.27
N MET A 133 4.63 4.64 -3.53
CA MET A 133 4.08 3.92 -4.68
C MET A 133 4.34 2.42 -4.56
N LYS A 134 5.61 2.05 -4.31
CA LYS A 134 6.00 0.66 -4.13
C LYS A 134 5.20 0.01 -3.01
N VAL A 135 5.11 0.70 -1.86
CA VAL A 135 4.36 0.21 -0.70
C VAL A 135 2.87 0.05 -1.02
N ALA A 136 2.24 1.01 -1.70
CA ALA A 136 0.84 0.96 -2.09
C ALA A 136 0.52 -0.24 -3.00
N VAL A 137 1.43 -0.59 -3.93
CA VAL A 137 1.32 -1.79 -4.75
C VAL A 137 1.54 -3.05 -3.91
N GLU A 138 2.57 -3.08 -3.08
CA GLU A 138 2.95 -4.25 -2.27
C GLU A 138 1.83 -4.68 -1.33
N VAL A 139 1.20 -3.75 -0.60
CA VAL A 139 0.15 -4.10 0.35
C VAL A 139 -1.10 -4.66 -0.33
N VAL A 140 -1.42 -4.18 -1.54
CA VAL A 140 -2.51 -4.75 -2.35
C VAL A 140 -2.19 -6.18 -2.76
N LEU A 141 -0.94 -6.45 -3.20
CA LEU A 141 -0.49 -7.81 -3.51
C LEU A 141 -0.55 -8.72 -2.28
N SER A 142 -0.09 -8.24 -1.12
CA SER A 142 -0.17 -8.99 0.16
C SER A 142 -1.62 -9.31 0.54
N ALA A 143 -2.54 -8.35 0.38
CA ALA A 143 -3.95 -8.57 0.70
C ALA A 143 -4.61 -9.64 -0.19
N VAL A 144 -4.23 -9.69 -1.48
CA VAL A 144 -4.67 -10.75 -2.41
C VAL A 144 -4.05 -12.10 -2.03
N ASP A 145 -2.75 -12.13 -1.76
CA ASP A 145 -2.01 -13.37 -1.43
C ASP A 145 -2.52 -14.01 -0.13
N CYS A 146 -2.97 -13.18 0.82
CA CYS A 146 -3.60 -13.62 2.06
C CYS A 146 -5.08 -14.01 1.91
N GLY A 147 -5.66 -13.91 0.71
CA GLY A 147 -7.05 -14.26 0.44
C GLY A 147 -8.09 -13.31 1.03
N VAL A 148 -7.68 -12.13 1.51
CA VAL A 148 -8.57 -11.11 2.07
C VAL A 148 -9.17 -10.23 0.97
N LEU A 149 -8.39 -10.00 -0.10
CA LEU A 149 -8.79 -9.20 -1.24
C LEU A 149 -8.93 -10.08 -2.48
N GLU A 150 -10.00 -9.88 -3.24
CA GLU A 150 -10.16 -10.58 -4.51
C GLU A 150 -9.23 -9.98 -5.58
N PRO A 151 -8.62 -10.83 -6.44
CA PRO A 151 -7.81 -10.36 -7.56
C PRO A 151 -8.68 -9.76 -8.68
N PHE A 152 -8.03 -9.04 -9.59
CA PHE A 152 -8.57 -8.51 -10.84
C PHE A 152 -9.69 -7.46 -10.67
N LYS A 153 -9.73 -6.80 -9.50
CA LYS A 153 -10.65 -5.69 -9.21
C LYS A 153 -9.88 -4.40 -9.02
N ASP A 154 -10.46 -3.27 -9.41
CA ASP A 154 -9.88 -1.97 -9.11
C ASP A 154 -10.09 -1.65 -7.63
N VAL A 155 -9.01 -1.37 -6.92
CA VAL A 155 -8.96 -1.10 -5.47
C VAL A 155 -8.09 0.13 -5.19
N ILE A 156 -8.17 0.68 -3.98
CA ILE A 156 -7.27 1.75 -3.55
C ILE A 156 -6.13 1.15 -2.73
N GLY A 157 -4.89 1.36 -3.17
CA GLY A 157 -3.68 1.05 -2.40
C GLY A 157 -3.10 2.33 -1.80
N VAL A 158 -2.72 2.29 -0.52
CA VAL A 158 -2.16 3.42 0.22
C VAL A 158 -0.82 3.02 0.85
N GLY A 159 0.19 3.86 0.61
CA GLY A 159 1.54 3.68 1.12
C GLY A 159 2.18 5.00 1.53
N GLY A 160 3.36 4.92 2.17
CA GLY A 160 4.10 6.09 2.65
C GLY A 160 5.61 5.91 2.61
N SER A 161 6.33 7.00 2.81
CA SER A 161 7.80 7.03 2.86
C SER A 161 8.32 7.10 4.29
N GLY A 162 8.48 5.94 4.93
CA GLY A 162 8.94 5.83 6.32
C GLY A 162 7.78 5.70 7.30
N VAL A 163 7.22 6.84 7.74
CA VAL A 163 6.06 6.89 8.66
C VAL A 163 4.88 7.57 7.96
N GLY A 164 3.66 7.21 8.31
CA GLY A 164 2.44 7.80 7.75
C GLY A 164 2.13 7.32 6.33
N ALA A 165 1.35 8.11 5.60
CA ALA A 165 1.03 7.90 4.19
C ALA A 165 1.32 9.17 3.39
N ASP A 166 1.86 9.00 2.19
CA ASP A 166 2.10 10.09 1.25
C ASP A 166 1.65 9.76 -0.18
N THR A 167 1.22 8.51 -0.42
CA THR A 167 0.85 8.02 -1.74
C THR A 167 -0.43 7.19 -1.67
N ALA A 168 -1.38 7.47 -2.56
CA ALA A 168 -2.57 6.66 -2.77
C ALA A 168 -2.84 6.51 -4.27
N ILE A 169 -3.18 5.29 -4.69
CA ILE A 169 -3.42 4.94 -6.10
C ILE A 169 -4.67 4.09 -6.24
N VAL A 170 -5.29 4.16 -7.41
CA VAL A 170 -6.16 3.08 -7.88
C VAL A 170 -5.32 2.08 -8.64
N VAL A 171 -5.43 0.82 -8.26
CA VAL A 171 -4.69 -0.28 -8.87
C VAL A 171 -5.61 -1.47 -9.06
N ARG A 172 -5.50 -2.16 -10.20
CA ARG A 172 -6.12 -3.46 -10.40
C ARG A 172 -5.37 -4.48 -9.55
N SER A 173 -6.03 -5.03 -8.54
CA SER A 173 -5.49 -6.10 -7.69
C SER A 173 -5.12 -7.31 -8.55
N THR A 174 -4.10 -8.07 -8.14
CA THR A 174 -3.68 -9.29 -8.84
C THR A 174 -2.86 -10.15 -7.89
N TYR A 175 -2.64 -11.43 -8.22
CA TYR A 175 -1.71 -12.25 -7.45
C TYR A 175 -0.26 -11.80 -7.70
N PRO A 176 0.66 -11.94 -6.73
CA PRO A 176 2.08 -11.68 -6.94
C PRO A 176 2.63 -12.38 -8.19
N GLY A 177 2.30 -13.66 -8.36
CA GLY A 177 2.72 -14.46 -9.52
C GLY A 177 2.13 -14.03 -10.88
N THR A 178 1.14 -13.12 -10.90
CA THR A 178 0.48 -12.65 -12.12
C THR A 178 0.75 -11.19 -12.46
N VAL A 179 1.55 -10.47 -11.68
CA VAL A 179 1.96 -9.07 -11.95
C VAL A 179 2.43 -8.89 -13.40
N PHE A 180 3.25 -9.82 -13.90
CA PHE A 180 3.78 -9.81 -15.26
C PHE A 180 3.15 -10.85 -16.20
N SER A 181 1.91 -11.28 -15.92
CA SER A 181 1.22 -12.33 -16.70
C SER A 181 1.19 -12.07 -18.21
N LYS A 182 1.25 -13.14 -19.00
CA LYS A 182 1.05 -13.08 -20.46
C LYS A 182 -0.41 -12.76 -20.82
N GLU A 183 -1.35 -13.14 -19.95
CA GLU A 183 -2.77 -12.81 -20.09
C GLU A 183 -3.00 -11.38 -19.62
N LYS A 184 -3.32 -10.48 -20.57
CA LYS A 184 -3.40 -9.04 -20.33
C LYS A 184 -4.32 -8.68 -19.16
N GLU A 185 -5.48 -9.33 -19.05
CA GLU A 185 -6.46 -9.05 -17.98
C GLU A 185 -6.02 -9.48 -16.58
N LYS A 186 -4.95 -10.29 -16.47
CA LYS A 186 -4.41 -10.73 -15.17
C LYS A 186 -3.25 -9.86 -14.69
N ARG A 187 -2.74 -8.95 -15.52
CA ARG A 187 -1.58 -8.13 -15.18
C ARG A 187 -1.93 -7.08 -14.14
N LEU A 188 -0.92 -6.64 -13.40
CA LEU A 188 -1.04 -5.45 -12.55
C LEU A 188 -1.21 -4.22 -13.45
N GLU A 189 -2.16 -3.36 -13.10
CA GLU A 189 -2.36 -2.07 -13.76
C GLU A 189 -2.61 -0.98 -12.72
N ILE A 190 -1.76 0.03 -12.68
CA ILE A 190 -2.01 1.26 -11.92
C ILE A 190 -2.92 2.12 -12.79
N ARG A 191 -4.15 2.36 -12.33
CA ARG A 191 -5.22 3.04 -13.08
C ARG A 191 -5.13 4.54 -12.94
N GLU A 192 -5.00 5.00 -11.70
CA GLU A 192 -5.09 6.41 -11.33
C GLU A 192 -4.17 6.68 -10.15
N ILE A 193 -3.64 7.90 -10.09
CA ILE A 193 -2.90 8.41 -8.93
C ILE A 193 -3.87 9.36 -8.22
N ILE A 194 -4.14 9.10 -6.94
CA ILE A 194 -5.02 9.94 -6.11
C ILE A 194 -4.18 11.01 -5.41
N ALA A 195 -3.06 10.59 -4.84
CA ALA A 195 -2.09 11.47 -4.20
C ALA A 195 -0.68 10.90 -4.31
N MET A 196 0.35 11.74 -4.49
CA MET A 196 1.75 11.33 -4.38
C MET A 196 2.70 12.53 -4.22
N PRO A 197 3.93 12.33 -3.69
CA PRO A 197 4.95 13.38 -3.67
C PRO A 197 5.59 13.64 -5.04
N LEU A 198 5.98 14.88 -5.31
CA LEU A 198 6.78 15.28 -6.47
C LEU A 198 8.25 14.93 -6.25
N GLN A 199 8.83 15.29 -5.11
CA GLN A 199 10.16 14.83 -4.71
C GLN A 199 10.09 13.42 -4.11
N LYS A 200 11.11 12.59 -4.35
CA LYS A 200 11.16 11.21 -3.87
C LYS A 200 12.20 11.08 -2.76
N LYS A 201 11.93 10.20 -1.79
CA LYS A 201 12.87 9.86 -0.73
C LYS A 201 13.71 8.68 -1.16
N TRP A 202 15.03 8.88 -1.10
CA TRP A 202 16.03 7.84 -1.31
C TRP A 202 16.74 7.64 0.02
N TRP A 203 16.95 6.38 0.39
CA TRP A 203 17.77 6.02 1.54
C TRP A 203 19.18 5.77 1.01
N ASP A 204 20.18 6.37 1.65
CA ASP A 204 21.59 6.10 1.37
C ASP A 204 22.03 4.74 1.95
#